data_AF-A0A2U3KX86-F1
#
_entry.id   AF-A0A2U3KX86-F1
#
_cell.length_a   1.000
_cell.length_b   1.000
_cell.length_c   1.000
_cell.angle_alpha   90.00
_cell.angle_beta   90.00
_cell.angle_gamma   90.00
#
_symmetry.space_group_name_H-M   'P 1'
#
loop_
_entity.id
_entity.type
_entity.pdbx_description
1 polymer ?
#
loop_
_entity_poly.entity_id
_entity_poly.type
_entity_poly.pdbx_seq_one_letter_code
_entity_poly.pdbx_strand_id
1 'polypeptide(L)'
;MTATFATQIELDDRSVAWIAGTKVKVIEVVLDKIASGSSPEEIHFQHPNLSLAQIHGALTYYYENQDIIDEQIRRGLENSDKLAAHFSDAEFRRRLGNLKRSH
;
A
#
# COMPACT_ATOMS: atom_id res chain seq x y z
N MET A 1 12.44 -33.65 -8.33
CA MET A 1 12.12 -32.93 -7.08
C MET A 1 11.72 -31.52 -7.45
N THR A 2 10.57 -31.03 -6.97
CA THR A 2 10.10 -29.66 -7.19
C THR A 2 10.12 -28.94 -5.85
N ALA A 3 10.74 -27.75 -5.79
CA ALA A 3 10.70 -26.88 -4.62
C ALA A 3 9.49 -25.96 -4.72
N THR A 4 8.74 -25.80 -3.63
CA THR A 4 7.60 -24.87 -3.56
C THR A 4 8.11 -23.46 -3.29
N PHE A 5 7.72 -22.50 -4.14
CA PHE A 5 8.02 -21.09 -3.94
C PHE A 5 6.98 -20.49 -2.98
N ALA A 6 7.42 -20.00 -1.82
CA ALA A 6 6.53 -19.66 -0.70
C ALA A 6 5.84 -18.29 -0.82
N THR A 7 6.17 -17.48 -1.84
CA THR A 7 5.52 -16.18 -1.99
C THR A 7 4.19 -16.33 -2.72
N GLN A 8 3.12 -16.45 -1.95
CA GLN A 8 1.76 -16.44 -2.44
C GLN A 8 1.17 -15.03 -2.35
N ILE A 9 0.44 -14.63 -3.39
CA ILE A 9 -0.32 -13.38 -3.43
C ILE A 9 -1.81 -13.75 -3.38
N GLU A 10 -2.52 -13.18 -2.43
CA GLU A 10 -3.95 -13.42 -2.20
C GLU A 10 -4.75 -12.20 -2.65
N LEU A 11 -5.84 -12.43 -3.39
CA LEU A 11 -6.77 -11.38 -3.77
C LEU A 11 -7.96 -11.40 -2.82
N ASP A 12 -8.34 -10.23 -2.29
CA ASP A 12 -9.59 -10.09 -1.57
C ASP A 12 -10.80 -9.97 -2.52
N ASP A 13 -11.99 -9.88 -1.94
CA ASP A 13 -13.27 -9.69 -2.64
C ASP A 13 -13.34 -8.41 -3.49
N ARG A 14 -12.43 -7.45 -3.23
CA ARG A 14 -12.29 -6.19 -3.97
C ARG A 14 -11.12 -6.21 -4.94
N SER A 15 -10.54 -7.38 -5.21
CA SER A 15 -9.37 -7.55 -6.09
C SER A 15 -8.14 -6.77 -5.63
N VAL A 16 -8.02 -6.51 -4.33
CA VAL A 16 -6.80 -5.97 -3.72
C VAL A 16 -5.84 -7.13 -3.50
N ALA A 17 -4.60 -6.96 -3.95
CA ALA A 17 -3.56 -7.96 -3.78
C ALA A 17 -2.83 -7.82 -2.43
N TRP A 18 -2.73 -8.94 -1.71
CA TRP A 18 -2.14 -9.07 -0.39
C TRP A 18 -1.00 -10.09 -0.42
N ILE A 19 0.06 -9.82 0.34
CA ILE A 19 1.14 -10.79 0.54
C ILE A 19 0.66 -11.83 1.55
N ALA A 20 0.54 -13.09 1.15
CA ALA A 20 0.01 -14.17 1.98
C ALA A 20 0.78 -14.29 3.30
N GLY A 21 0.04 -14.56 4.38
CA GLY A 21 0.58 -14.65 5.73
C GLY A 21 0.98 -13.29 6.34
N THR A 22 0.65 -12.17 5.69
CA THR A 22 0.91 -10.82 6.19
C THR A 22 -0.35 -9.96 6.10
N LYS A 23 -0.29 -8.75 6.64
CA LYS A 23 -1.31 -7.70 6.45
C LYS A 23 -0.87 -6.62 5.46
N VAL A 24 0.19 -6.89 4.70
CA VAL A 24 0.77 -5.94 3.76
C VAL A 24 0.16 -6.16 2.39
N LYS A 25 -0.27 -5.05 1.77
CA LYS A 25 -0.77 -5.08 0.39
C LYS A 25 0.39 -4.99 -0.58
N VAL A 26 0.26 -5.61 -1.75
CA VAL A 26 1.26 -5.50 -2.82
C VAL A 26 1.51 -4.04 -3.20
N ILE A 27 0.44 -3.23 -3.27
CA ILE A 27 0.52 -1.80 -3.60
C ILE A 27 1.44 -1.02 -2.65
N GLU A 28 1.55 -1.41 -1.37
CA GLU A 28 2.41 -0.72 -0.39
C GLU A 28 3.89 -0.94 -0.73
N VAL A 29 4.27 -2.18 -1.04
CA VAL A 29 5.63 -2.51 -1.51
C VAL A 29 5.95 -1.84 -2.84
N VAL A 30 4.97 -1.77 -3.75
CA VAL A 30 5.14 -1.11 -5.05
C VAL A 30 5.34 0.40 -4.87
N LEU A 31 4.59 1.04 -3.97
CA LEU A 31 4.75 2.46 -3.67
C LEU A 31 6.15 2.77 -3.13
N ASP A 32 6.68 1.95 -2.21
CA ASP A 32 8.05 2.12 -1.72
C ASP A 32 9.07 2.01 -2.87
N LYS A 33 8.83 1.10 -3.82
CA LYS A 33 9.69 0.95 -5.00
C LYS A 33 9.63 2.15 -5.95
N ILE A 34 8.44 2.62 -6.31
CA ILE A 34 8.27 3.61 -7.38
C ILE A 34 8.36 5.06 -6.89
N ALA A 35 7.85 5.35 -5.68
CA ALA A 35 7.81 6.70 -5.14
C ALA A 35 9.13 7.09 -4.47
N SER A 36 9.71 6.17 -3.71
CA SER A 36 10.96 6.39 -2.97
C SER A 36 12.20 5.89 -3.72
N GLY A 37 12.03 5.09 -4.78
CA GLY A 37 13.13 4.48 -5.52
C GLY A 37 13.84 3.35 -4.78
N SER A 38 13.27 2.86 -3.67
CA SER A 38 13.91 1.91 -2.77
C SER A 38 14.24 0.58 -3.46
N SER A 39 15.40 0.00 -3.14
CA SER A 39 15.73 -1.37 -3.57
C SER A 39 14.94 -2.39 -2.72
N PRO A 40 14.81 -3.65 -3.17
CA PRO A 40 14.19 -4.70 -2.34
C PRO A 40 14.83 -4.83 -0.95
N GLU A 41 16.14 -4.63 -0.83
CA GLU A 41 16.89 -4.65 0.42
C GLU A 41 16.53 -3.44 1.31
N GLU A 42 16.40 -2.26 0.72
CA GLU A 42 15.96 -1.06 1.42
C GLU A 42 14.52 -1.20 1.93
N ILE A 43 13.62 -1.77 1.11
CA ILE A 43 12.24 -2.09 1.51
C ILE A 43 12.24 -3.10 2.66
N HIS A 44 13.09 -4.14 2.59
CA HIS A 44 13.21 -5.10 3.69
C HIS A 44 13.72 -4.44 4.98
N PHE A 45 14.68 -3.53 4.88
CA PHE A 45 15.19 -2.78 6.03
C PHE A 45 14.09 -1.92 6.68
N GLN A 46 13.20 -1.32 5.89
CA GLN A 46 12.06 -0.54 6.36
C GLN A 46 10.93 -1.41 6.90
N HIS A 47 10.75 -2.62 6.36
CA HIS A 47 9.73 -3.60 6.76
C HIS A 47 10.35 -4.95 7.15
N PRO A 48 11.01 -5.07 8.32
CA PRO A 48 11.75 -6.27 8.71
C PRO A 48 10.91 -7.54 8.79
N ASN A 49 9.59 -7.41 8.89
CA ASN A 49 8.61 -8.49 8.92
C ASN A 49 8.30 -9.08 7.54
N LEU A 50 8.71 -8.43 6.45
CA LEU A 50 8.60 -8.96 5.09
C LEU A 50 9.92 -9.58 4.67
N SER A 51 9.94 -10.84 4.29
CA SER A 51 11.14 -11.45 3.71
C SER A 51 11.46 -10.86 2.32
N LEU A 52 12.74 -10.90 1.92
CA LEU A 52 13.13 -10.55 0.55
C LEU A 52 12.36 -11.34 -0.51
N ALA A 53 12.08 -12.63 -0.27
CA ALA A 53 11.27 -13.45 -1.17
C ALA A 53 9.84 -12.91 -1.33
N GLN A 54 9.23 -12.42 -0.24
CA GLN A 54 7.90 -11.80 -0.28
C GLN A 54 7.91 -10.48 -1.05
N ILE A 55 8.92 -9.63 -0.81
CA ILE A 55 9.09 -8.36 -1.51
C ILE A 55 9.28 -8.62 -3.01
N HIS A 56 10.16 -9.55 -3.38
CA HIS A 56 10.36 -9.90 -4.78
C HIS A 56 9.10 -10.47 -5.42
N GLY A 57 8.34 -11.34 -4.74
CA GLY A 57 7.09 -11.85 -5.31
C GLY A 57 6.00 -10.79 -5.44
N ALA A 58 5.93 -9.82 -4.54
CA ALA A 58 5.05 -8.66 -4.68
C ALA A 58 5.43 -7.80 -5.90
N LEU A 59 6.73 -7.55 -6.11
CA LEU A 59 7.22 -6.83 -7.28
C LEU A 59 7.03 -7.61 -8.58
N THR A 60 7.20 -8.93 -8.57
CA THR A 60 6.88 -9.79 -9.72
C THR A 60 5.40 -9.69 -10.08
N TYR A 61 4.51 -9.82 -9.08
CA TYR A 61 3.08 -9.67 -9.31
C TYR A 61 2.73 -8.30 -9.89
N TYR A 62 3.36 -7.24 -9.40
CA TYR A 62 3.20 -5.90 -9.97
C TYR A 62 3.61 -5.86 -11.44
N TYR A 63 4.80 -6.36 -11.81
CA TYR A 63 5.24 -6.33 -13.20
C TYR A 63 4.35 -7.15 -14.15
N GLU A 64 3.70 -8.20 -13.66
CA GLU A 64 2.72 -8.97 -14.44
C GLU A 64 1.33 -8.30 -14.52
N ASN A 65 1.02 -7.36 -13.62
CA ASN A 65 -0.30 -6.75 -13.45
C ASN A 65 -0.25 -5.21 -13.34
N GLN A 66 0.72 -4.56 -14.01
CA GLN A 66 1.02 -3.14 -13.80
C GLN A 66 -0.21 -2.25 -14.00
N ASP A 67 -0.94 -2.43 -15.10
CA ASP A 67 -2.13 -1.62 -15.41
C ASP A 67 -3.18 -1.65 -14.28
N ILE A 68 -3.37 -2.81 -13.65
CA ILE A 68 -4.34 -2.99 -12.56
C ILE A 68 -3.84 -2.26 -11.30
N ILE A 69 -2.57 -2.42 -10.96
CA ILE A 69 -1.98 -1.82 -9.77
C ILE A 69 -1.86 -0.31 -9.91
N ASP A 70 -1.42 0.20 -11.07
CA ASP A 70 -1.32 1.63 -11.35
C ASP A 70 -2.70 2.31 -11.28
N GLU A 71 -3.73 1.64 -11.79
CA GLU A 71 -5.11 2.12 -11.66
C GLU A 71 -5.59 2.13 -10.19
N GLN A 72 -5.22 1.13 -9.39
CA GLN A 72 -5.51 1.13 -7.95
C GLN A 72 -4.79 2.27 -7.23
N ILE A 73 -3.52 2.53 -7.57
CA ILE A 73 -2.74 3.66 -7.04
C ILE A 73 -3.43 4.97 -7.39
N ARG A 74 -3.77 5.19 -8.67
CA ARG A 74 -4.44 6.40 -9.14
C ARG A 74 -5.76 6.64 -8.40
N ARG A 75 -6.62 5.62 -8.28
CA ARG A 75 -7.88 5.72 -7.52
C ARG A 75 -7.65 6.03 -6.05
N GLY A 76 -6.64 5.43 -5.43
CA GLY A 76 -6.26 5.69 -4.05
C GLY A 76 -5.88 7.15 -3.81
N LEU A 77 -5.08 7.73 -4.72
CA LEU A 77 -4.69 9.13 -4.68
C LEU A 77 -5.90 10.06 -4.86
N GLU A 78 -6.72 9.82 -5.89
CA GLU A 78 -7.93 10.62 -6.14
C GLU A 78 -8.92 10.62 -4.96
N ASN A 79 -9.08 9.46 -4.31
CA ASN A 79 -9.93 9.34 -3.14
C ASN A 79 -9.34 10.09 -1.95
N SER A 80 -8.01 10.04 -1.77
CA SER A 80 -7.31 10.77 -0.72
C SER A 80 -7.42 12.28 -0.92
N ASP A 81 -7.28 12.77 -2.15
CA ASP A 81 -7.42 14.18 -2.50
C ASP A 81 -8.86 14.69 -2.26
N LYS A 82 -9.87 13.91 -2.68
CA LYS A 82 -11.28 14.23 -2.40
C LYS A 82 -11.56 14.29 -0.90
N LEU A 83 -11.00 13.35 -0.14
CA LEU A 83 -11.15 13.31 1.31
C LEU A 83 -10.48 14.51 1.98
N ALA A 84 -9.25 14.84 1.55
CA ALA A 84 -8.52 16.00 2.02
C ALA A 84 -9.27 17.30 1.70
N ALA A 85 -9.82 17.44 0.49
CA ALA A 85 -10.64 18.58 0.11
C ALA A 85 -11.89 18.69 1.01
N HIS A 86 -12.60 17.57 1.24
CA HIS A 86 -13.79 17.53 2.09
C HIS A 86 -13.51 17.89 3.56
N PHE A 87 -12.36 17.48 4.12
CA PHE A 87 -11.97 17.82 5.49
C PHE A 87 -11.16 19.11 5.62
N SER A 88 -10.69 19.69 4.52
CA SER A 88 -10.04 21.02 4.52
C SER A 88 -11.03 22.15 4.77
N ASP A 89 -12.33 21.85 4.75
CA ASP A 89 -13.37 22.83 4.94
C ASP A 89 -13.29 23.46 6.34
N ALA A 90 -13.47 24.78 6.41
CA ALA A 90 -13.22 25.58 7.61
C ALA A 90 -14.04 25.09 8.82
N GLU A 91 -15.17 24.44 8.56
CA GLU A 91 -16.08 23.84 9.53
C GLU A 91 -15.46 22.67 10.30
N PHE A 92 -14.74 21.76 9.62
CA PHE A 92 -14.06 20.63 10.25
C PHE A 92 -12.90 21.09 11.15
N ARG A 93 -12.10 22.05 10.68
CA ARG A 93 -11.05 22.68 11.49
C ARG A 93 -11.63 23.40 12.72
N ARG A 94 -12.79 24.04 12.59
CA ARG A 94 -13.48 24.71 13.69
C ARG A 94 -13.99 23.72 14.74
N ARG A 95 -14.54 22.57 14.33
CA ARG A 95 -14.96 21.48 15.23
C ARG A 95 -13.79 20.90 16.01
N LEU A 96 -12.66 20.62 15.36
CA LEU A 96 -11.44 20.14 16.03
C LEU A 96 -10.88 21.15 17.04
N GLY A 97 -10.92 22.45 16.71
CA GLY A 97 -10.50 23.53 17.61
C GLY A 97 -11.39 23.65 18.85
N ASN A 98 -12.70 23.45 18.70
CA ASN A 98 -13.65 23.46 19.82
C ASN A 98 -13.47 22.24 20.74
N LEU A 99 -13.13 21.08 20.17
CA LEU A 99 -12.86 19.86 20.94
C LEU A 99 -11.63 20.01 21.84
N LYS A 100 -10.56 20.66 21.36
CA LYS A 100 -9.34 20.95 22.14
C LYS A 100 -9.52 22.00 23.24
N ARG A 101 -10.60 22.80 23.20
CA ARG A 101 -10.92 23.83 24.20
C ARG A 101 -11.93 23.37 25.26
N SER A 102 -12.48 22.16 25.10
CA SER A 102 -13.45 21.56 26.03
C SER A 102 -12.80 20.67 27.09
N HIS A 103 -11.47 20.73 27.22
CA HIS A 103 -10.64 20.09 28.25
C HIS A 103 -9.75 21.15 28.89
#